data_AF-A0A7V7F489-F1
#
_entry.id   AF-A0A7V7F489-F1
#
_cell.length_a   1.000
_cell.length_b   1.000
_cell.length_c   1.000
_cell.angle_alpha   90.00
_cell.angle_beta   90.00
_cell.angle_gamma   90.00
#
_symmetry.space_group_name_H-M   'P 1'
#
loop_
_entity.id
_entity.type
_entity.pdbx_description
1 polymer ?
#
loop_
_entity_poly.entity_id
_entity_poly.type
_entity_poly.pdbx_seq_one_letter_code
_entity_poly.pdbx_strand_id
1 'polypeptide(L)'
;MTANSSPNKLDEIKLLMKYAVPPDQLAEATALLEKHGSDEVGLNIFHHFYSYLPEGEEDRIRLLRLLDRRQGTFLICASTNLGDYIFLATSERAEFLGVIQEGIWEEEVLDFFGFSDRENFIKKHADLSKFPVYVPALLHNDLCPICHTAHGELHNFGCPVEICPWCGGQLTVCDCRFKKLNTGQLNKETQLENLLEKLNKKGRVPFNAEEHRPGYPLTPEDLK
;
A
#
# COMPACT_ATOMS: atom_id res chain seq x y z
N MET A 1 -0.71 -28.57 -23.39
CA MET A 1 -1.47 -27.53 -22.65
C MET A 1 -0.46 -26.80 -21.80
N THR A 2 0.15 -25.76 -22.36
CA THR A 2 1.13 -24.92 -21.67
C THR A 2 0.37 -24.07 -20.65
N ALA A 3 0.73 -24.19 -19.39
CA ALA A 3 0.25 -23.30 -18.35
C ALA A 3 0.65 -21.87 -18.76
N ASN A 4 -0.33 -21.04 -19.11
CA ASN A 4 -0.17 -19.59 -19.12
C ASN A 4 0.01 -19.18 -17.66
N SER A 5 1.24 -19.27 -17.14
CA SER A 5 1.61 -18.50 -15.96
C SER A 5 1.67 -17.06 -16.40
N SER A 6 0.76 -16.22 -15.93
CA SER A 6 0.93 -14.77 -16.00
C SER A 6 2.36 -14.44 -15.58
N PRO A 7 3.09 -13.58 -16.32
CA PRO A 7 4.45 -13.22 -15.93
C PRO A 7 4.43 -12.72 -14.49
N ASN A 8 5.39 -13.20 -13.69
CA ASN A 8 5.62 -12.65 -12.35
C ASN A 8 5.83 -11.14 -12.52
N LYS A 9 5.10 -10.31 -11.78
CA LYS A 9 5.18 -8.84 -11.84
C LYS A 9 6.61 -8.32 -11.73
N LEU A 10 7.45 -9.01 -10.95
CA LEU A 10 8.88 -8.71 -10.86
C LEU A 10 9.60 -8.84 -12.22
N ASP A 11 9.31 -9.90 -12.99
CA ASP A 11 9.92 -10.14 -14.30
C ASP A 11 9.42 -9.14 -15.34
N GLU A 12 8.15 -8.74 -15.25
CA GLU A 12 7.57 -7.67 -16.08
C GLU A 12 8.28 -6.34 -15.82
N ILE A 13 8.46 -5.95 -14.56
CA ILE A 13 9.20 -4.74 -14.20
C ILE A 13 10.64 -4.81 -14.72
N LYS A 14 11.32 -5.95 -14.53
CA LYS A 14 12.68 -6.15 -15.07
C LYS A 14 12.74 -6.01 -16.59
N LEU A 15 11.68 -6.38 -17.31
CA LEU A 15 11.59 -6.17 -18.76
C LEU A 15 11.44 -4.68 -19.09
N LEU A 16 10.55 -3.97 -18.41
CA LEU A 16 10.35 -2.52 -18.60
C LEU A 16 11.65 -1.74 -18.33
N MET A 17 12.36 -2.09 -17.27
CA MET A 17 13.63 -1.46 -16.90
C MET A 17 14.71 -1.53 -17.99
N LYS A 18 14.71 -2.57 -18.84
CA LYS A 18 15.68 -2.68 -19.95
C LYS A 18 15.54 -1.56 -20.99
N TYR A 19 14.37 -0.92 -21.05
CA TYR A 19 14.07 0.17 -21.96
C TYR A 19 13.96 1.53 -21.27
N ALA A 20 13.78 1.52 -19.94
CA ALA A 20 13.53 2.71 -19.15
C ALA A 20 14.74 3.19 -18.34
N VAL A 21 15.69 2.31 -18.02
CA VAL A 21 16.85 2.63 -17.18
C VAL A 21 18.11 2.77 -18.02
N PRO A 22 18.96 3.80 -17.79
CA PRO A 22 20.26 3.90 -18.45
C PRO A 22 21.09 2.62 -18.30
N PRO A 23 21.70 2.07 -19.37
CA PRO A 23 22.31 0.74 -19.35
C PRO A 23 23.41 0.55 -18.29
N ASP A 24 24.15 1.61 -17.97
CA ASP A 24 25.21 1.63 -16.96
C ASP A 24 24.67 1.57 -15.52
N GLN A 25 23.38 1.85 -15.32
CA GLN A 25 22.73 1.90 -14.00
C GLN A 25 21.72 0.77 -13.78
N LEU A 26 21.48 -0.06 -14.80
CA LEU A 26 20.49 -1.15 -14.75
C LEU A 26 20.75 -2.15 -13.62
N ALA A 27 22.01 -2.48 -13.34
CA ALA A 27 22.38 -3.42 -12.28
C ALA A 27 21.99 -2.89 -10.89
N GLU A 28 22.26 -1.61 -10.59
CA GLU A 28 21.89 -1.00 -9.31
C GLU A 28 20.37 -0.90 -9.14
N ALA A 29 19.67 -0.51 -10.21
CA ALA A 29 18.21 -0.40 -10.19
C ALA A 29 17.57 -1.78 -9.97
N THR A 30 18.11 -2.84 -10.61
CA THR A 30 17.61 -4.21 -10.45
C THR A 30 17.80 -4.70 -9.01
N ALA A 31 18.95 -4.40 -8.40
CA ALA A 31 19.20 -4.75 -7.00
C ALA A 31 18.24 -4.04 -6.03
N LEU A 32 17.83 -2.80 -6.32
CA LEU A 32 16.82 -2.11 -5.53
C LEU A 32 15.43 -2.75 -5.68
N LEU A 33 15.03 -3.09 -6.90
CA LEU A 33 13.78 -3.80 -7.17
C LEU A 33 13.72 -5.15 -6.43
N GLU A 34 14.80 -5.93 -6.48
CA GLU A 34 14.85 -7.25 -5.84
C GLU A 34 14.68 -7.18 -4.31
N LYS A 35 15.16 -6.11 -3.67
CA LYS A 35 14.90 -5.87 -2.23
C LYS A 35 13.41 -5.69 -1.90
N HIS A 36 12.60 -5.33 -2.90
CA HIS A 36 11.15 -5.17 -2.79
C HIS A 36 10.39 -6.31 -3.50
N GLY A 37 11.08 -7.39 -3.89
CA GLY A 37 10.52 -8.43 -4.77
C GLY A 37 9.31 -9.21 -4.21
N SER A 38 9.05 -9.11 -2.90
CA SER A 38 7.91 -9.72 -2.23
C SER A 38 6.91 -8.70 -1.67
N ASP A 39 7.07 -7.41 -2.02
CA ASP A 39 6.30 -6.31 -1.47
C ASP A 39 5.41 -5.68 -2.55
N GLU A 40 4.11 -6.00 -2.52
CA GLU A 40 3.19 -5.52 -3.55
C GLU A 40 3.11 -4.00 -3.65
N VAL A 41 3.24 -3.29 -2.52
CA VAL A 41 3.23 -1.81 -2.48
C VAL A 41 4.40 -1.25 -3.29
N GLY A 42 5.63 -1.68 -2.98
CA GLY A 42 6.83 -1.30 -3.73
C GLY A 42 6.75 -1.73 -5.19
N LEU A 43 6.36 -2.97 -5.47
CA LEU A 43 6.22 -3.48 -6.83
C LEU A 43 5.19 -2.69 -7.65
N ASN A 44 4.08 -2.24 -7.05
CA ASN A 44 3.12 -1.36 -7.71
C ASN A 44 3.76 -0.03 -8.12
N ILE A 45 4.58 0.57 -7.26
CA ILE A 45 5.28 1.83 -7.57
C ILE A 45 6.30 1.63 -8.68
N PHE A 46 7.15 0.59 -8.59
CA PHE A 46 8.12 0.28 -9.64
C PHE A 46 7.44 -0.01 -10.98
N HIS A 47 6.36 -0.79 -10.98
CA HIS A 47 5.60 -1.09 -12.19
C HIS A 47 5.01 0.18 -12.80
N HIS A 48 4.36 1.03 -12.02
CA HIS A 48 3.80 2.28 -12.51
C HIS A 48 4.89 3.21 -13.08
N PHE A 49 5.98 3.41 -12.35
CA PHE A 49 7.07 4.29 -12.76
C PHE A 49 7.72 3.84 -14.08
N TYR A 50 8.05 2.55 -14.21
CA TYR A 50 8.69 2.04 -15.42
C TYR A 50 7.73 1.79 -16.58
N SER A 51 6.42 1.74 -16.32
CA SER A 51 5.40 1.76 -17.38
C SER A 51 5.17 3.17 -17.92
N TYR A 52 5.30 4.18 -17.06
CA TYR A 52 5.00 5.58 -17.36
C TYR A 52 6.09 6.49 -16.76
N LEU A 53 7.22 6.59 -17.46
CA LEU A 53 8.32 7.48 -17.09
C LEU A 53 7.81 8.93 -17.07
N PRO A 54 7.86 9.64 -15.92
CA PRO A 54 7.24 10.96 -15.79
C PRO A 54 7.73 11.98 -16.82
N GLU A 55 9.03 12.00 -17.12
CA GLU A 55 9.62 12.92 -18.10
C GLU A 55 9.72 12.31 -19.52
N GLY A 56 9.35 11.04 -19.70
CA GLY A 56 9.56 10.32 -20.96
C GLY A 56 11.03 10.06 -21.32
N GLU A 57 11.94 10.26 -20.38
CA GLU A 57 13.39 10.04 -20.52
C GLU A 57 13.85 8.84 -19.69
N GLU A 58 14.99 8.25 -20.07
CA GLU A 58 15.59 7.16 -19.29
C GLU A 58 15.93 7.60 -17.86
N ASP A 59 15.42 6.89 -16.87
CA ASP A 59 15.60 7.22 -15.45
C ASP A 59 15.55 5.95 -14.57
N ARG A 60 15.94 6.09 -13.30
CA ARG A 60 15.81 5.03 -12.31
C ARG A 60 15.34 5.57 -10.97
N ILE A 61 14.56 4.76 -10.27
CA ILE A 61 14.35 4.95 -8.85
C ILE A 61 15.65 4.61 -8.12
N ARG A 62 16.17 5.54 -7.34
CA ARG A 62 17.34 5.36 -6.47
C ARG A 62 16.96 4.89 -5.07
N LEU A 63 15.82 5.35 -4.57
CA LEU A 63 15.26 4.97 -3.27
C LEU A 63 13.79 5.37 -3.19
N LEU A 64 13.07 4.70 -2.28
CA LEU A 64 11.71 5.05 -1.89
C LEU A 64 11.74 5.59 -0.46
N ARG A 65 11.00 6.67 -0.18
CA ARG A 65 10.81 7.19 1.18
C ARG A 65 9.35 7.14 1.58
N LEU A 66 9.09 6.75 2.82
CA LEU A 66 7.75 6.78 3.40
C LEU A 66 7.45 8.20 3.90
N LEU A 67 6.58 8.92 3.21
CA LEU A 67 6.15 10.26 3.62
C LEU A 67 5.09 10.18 4.72
N ASP A 68 4.09 9.33 4.50
CA ASP A 68 3.02 9.08 5.44
C ASP A 68 2.34 7.74 5.15
N ARG A 69 1.55 7.25 6.10
CA ARG A 69 0.78 6.01 5.96
C ARG A 69 -0.50 6.13 6.77
N ARG A 70 -1.62 5.74 6.16
CA ARG A 70 -2.90 5.71 6.85
C ARG A 70 -3.78 4.60 6.31
N GLN A 71 -4.31 3.76 7.19
CA GLN A 71 -5.27 2.71 6.87
C GLN A 71 -4.84 1.78 5.71
N GLY A 72 -3.55 1.44 5.62
CA GLY A 72 -3.04 0.56 4.56
C GLY A 72 -2.76 1.24 3.22
N THR A 73 -2.97 2.55 3.14
CA THR A 73 -2.54 3.39 2.03
C THR A 73 -1.23 4.09 2.39
N PHE A 74 -0.28 4.04 1.45
CA PHE A 74 1.07 4.56 1.61
C PHE A 74 1.25 5.79 0.72
N LEU A 75 1.77 6.86 1.30
CA LEU A 75 2.26 8.00 0.55
C LEU A 75 3.78 7.89 0.46
N ILE A 76 4.27 7.58 -0.73
CA ILE A 76 5.69 7.30 -0.98
C ILE A 76 6.28 8.37 -1.89
N CYS A 77 7.50 8.81 -1.58
CA CYS A 77 8.31 9.56 -2.52
C CYS A 77 9.32 8.62 -3.19
N ALA A 78 9.29 8.54 -4.52
CA ALA A 78 10.31 7.89 -5.31
C ALA A 78 11.34 8.94 -5.76
N SER A 79 12.54 8.87 -5.19
CA SER A 79 13.66 9.72 -5.59
C SER A 79 14.41 9.09 -6.74
N THR A 80 14.56 9.80 -7.84
CA THR A 80 15.18 9.33 -9.09
C THR A 80 16.41 10.16 -9.44
N ASN A 81 16.97 10.01 -10.64
CA ASN A 81 18.02 10.92 -11.11
C ASN A 81 17.45 12.28 -11.54
N LEU A 82 16.22 12.28 -12.07
CA LEU A 82 15.59 13.47 -12.66
C LEU A 82 14.75 14.25 -11.64
N GLY A 83 14.17 13.59 -10.65
CA GLY A 83 13.31 14.27 -9.69
C GLY A 83 12.89 13.43 -8.49
N ASP A 84 11.94 13.98 -7.75
CA ASP A 84 11.32 13.37 -6.58
C ASP A 84 9.82 13.32 -6.82
N TYR A 85 9.29 12.11 -6.98
CA TYR A 85 7.91 11.88 -7.43
C TYR A 85 7.05 11.33 -6.31
N ILE A 86 5.81 11.80 -6.20
CA ILE A 86 4.85 11.37 -5.18
C ILE A 86 3.97 10.25 -5.75
N PHE A 87 3.88 9.16 -5.01
CA PHE A 87 3.00 8.03 -5.30
C PHE A 87 2.06 7.77 -4.13
N LEU A 88 0.80 7.50 -4.46
CA LEU A 88 -0.17 6.88 -3.57
C LEU A 88 -0.22 5.40 -3.88
N ALA A 89 0.07 4.54 -2.91
CA ALA A 89 0.15 3.10 -3.16
C ALA A 89 -0.61 2.28 -2.12
N THR A 90 -1.20 1.17 -2.59
CA THR A 90 -1.77 0.11 -1.78
C THR A 90 -1.16 -1.23 -2.20
N SER A 91 -1.60 -2.34 -1.60
CA SER A 91 -1.24 -3.68 -2.08
C SER A 91 -1.79 -4.00 -3.48
N GLU A 92 -2.77 -3.23 -3.97
CA GLU A 92 -3.44 -3.52 -5.25
C GLU A 92 -2.93 -2.67 -6.41
N ARG A 93 -2.61 -1.39 -6.17
CA ARG A 93 -2.15 -0.46 -7.20
C ARG A 93 -1.31 0.68 -6.64
N ALA A 94 -0.65 1.41 -7.53
CA ALA A 94 -0.05 2.70 -7.25
C ALA A 94 -0.56 3.74 -8.26
N GLU A 95 -0.68 4.97 -7.81
CA GLU A 95 -1.11 6.13 -8.59
C GLU A 95 -0.07 7.24 -8.44
N PHE A 96 0.29 7.88 -9.54
CA PHE A 96 1.19 9.03 -9.54
C PHE A 96 0.42 10.31 -9.17
N LEU A 97 0.97 11.09 -8.24
CA LEU A 97 0.34 12.34 -7.75
C LEU A 97 1.11 13.61 -8.14
N GLY A 98 2.23 13.50 -8.85
CA GLY A 98 3.05 14.66 -9.26
C GLY A 98 4.44 14.68 -8.64
N VAL A 99 5.08 15.85 -8.72
CA VAL A 99 6.43 16.10 -8.19
C VAL A 99 6.38 16.71 -6.79
N ILE A 100 7.35 16.40 -5.94
CA ILE A 100 7.36 16.86 -4.54
C ILE A 100 7.34 18.39 -4.42
N GLN A 101 7.97 19.09 -5.36
CA GLN A 101 8.08 20.55 -5.35
C GLN A 101 6.74 21.25 -5.62
N GLU A 102 5.83 20.59 -6.35
CA GLU A 102 4.49 21.11 -6.64
C GLU A 102 3.46 20.69 -5.58
N GLY A 103 3.78 19.66 -4.79
CA GLY A 103 2.87 19.07 -3.80
C GLY A 103 1.76 18.25 -4.46
N ILE A 104 0.70 17.98 -3.68
CA ILE A 104 -0.46 17.21 -4.12
C ILE A 104 -1.59 18.18 -4.49
N TRP A 105 -2.23 17.95 -5.63
CA TRP A 105 -3.33 18.79 -6.13
C TRP A 105 -4.70 18.29 -5.68
N GLU A 106 -4.83 16.99 -5.45
CA GLU A 106 -6.04 16.32 -5.02
C GLU A 106 -6.32 16.62 -3.53
N GLU A 107 -7.27 17.52 -3.26
CA GLU A 107 -7.67 17.90 -1.89
C GLU A 107 -8.10 16.68 -1.05
N GLU A 108 -8.80 15.72 -1.67
CA GLU A 108 -9.25 14.47 -1.03
C GLU A 108 -8.08 13.65 -0.48
N VAL A 109 -6.92 13.66 -1.17
CA VAL A 109 -5.71 12.97 -0.71
C VAL A 109 -5.09 13.73 0.46
N LEU A 110 -5.01 15.05 0.38
CA LEU A 110 -4.51 15.89 1.47
C LEU A 110 -5.34 15.68 2.75
N ASP A 111 -6.67 15.78 2.64
CA ASP A 111 -7.61 15.55 3.73
C ASP A 111 -7.48 14.13 4.29
N PHE A 112 -7.34 13.13 3.42
CA PHE A 112 -7.14 11.75 3.84
C PHE A 112 -5.87 11.57 4.67
N PHE A 113 -4.78 12.27 4.40
CA PHE A 113 -3.57 12.22 5.26
C PHE A 113 -3.55 13.29 6.36
N GLY A 114 -4.58 14.12 6.47
CA GLY A 114 -4.68 15.17 7.49
C GLY A 114 -3.78 16.38 7.21
N PHE A 115 -3.45 16.63 5.95
CA PHE A 115 -2.79 17.86 5.52
C PHE A 115 -3.83 18.96 5.31
N SER A 116 -3.59 20.16 5.84
CA SER A 116 -4.55 21.26 5.72
C SER A 116 -4.65 21.83 4.31
N ASP A 117 -3.52 21.87 3.62
CA ASP A 117 -3.39 22.41 2.27
C ASP A 117 -2.03 22.00 1.67
N ARG A 118 -1.92 22.25 0.37
CA ARG A 118 -0.74 21.94 -0.43
C ARG A 118 0.52 22.69 0.00
N GLU A 119 0.41 23.96 0.42
CA GLU A 119 1.60 24.70 0.85
C GLU A 119 2.19 24.10 2.13
N ASN A 120 1.34 23.69 3.06
CA ASN A 120 1.75 23.01 4.28
C ASN A 120 2.36 21.64 3.97
N PHE A 121 1.81 20.91 2.99
CA PHE A 121 2.43 19.68 2.49
C PHE A 121 3.85 19.94 1.98
N ILE A 122 4.05 20.92 1.08
CA ILE A 122 5.37 21.25 0.53
C ILE A 122 6.35 21.64 1.64
N LYS A 123 5.92 22.50 2.59
CA LYS A 123 6.74 22.93 3.73
C LYS A 123 7.16 21.75 4.62
N LYS A 124 6.26 20.81 4.92
CA LYS A 124 6.55 19.61 5.73
C LYS A 124 7.58 18.71 5.04
N HIS A 125 7.50 18.58 3.71
CA HIS A 125 8.32 17.65 2.92
C HIS A 125 9.51 18.31 2.21
N ALA A 126 9.84 19.57 2.52
CA ALA A 126 10.96 20.29 1.94
C ALA A 126 12.33 19.62 2.19
N ASP A 127 12.44 18.86 3.29
CA ASP A 127 13.63 18.09 3.63
C ASP A 127 13.29 16.60 3.71
N LEU A 128 13.40 15.92 2.57
CA LEU A 128 13.12 14.50 2.42
C LEU A 128 14.05 13.61 3.25
N SER A 129 15.21 14.10 3.70
CA SER A 129 16.16 13.29 4.48
C SER A 129 15.62 12.89 5.86
N LYS A 130 14.64 13.64 6.38
CA LYS A 130 13.94 13.37 7.65
C LYS A 130 12.97 12.19 7.59
N PHE A 131 12.57 11.78 6.39
CA PHE A 131 11.63 10.69 6.20
C PHE A 131 12.37 9.37 6.06
N PRO A 132 11.89 8.30 6.70
CA PRO A 132 12.56 7.01 6.64
C PRO A 132 12.56 6.46 5.21
N VAL A 133 13.64 5.76 4.87
CA VAL A 133 13.67 4.94 3.65
C VAL A 133 12.60 3.86 3.81
N TYR A 134 11.76 3.73 2.80
CA TYR A 134 10.72 2.72 2.77
C TYR A 134 11.35 1.33 2.73
N VAL A 135 10.76 0.41 3.50
CA VAL A 135 11.09 -1.01 3.49
C VAL A 135 9.79 -1.80 3.32
N PRO A 136 9.85 -3.01 2.73
CA PRO A 136 8.69 -3.87 2.53
C PRO A 136 7.72 -3.93 3.71
N ALA A 137 6.42 -3.76 3.44
CA ALA A 137 5.39 -3.68 4.48
C ALA A 137 5.34 -4.94 5.36
N LEU A 138 5.63 -6.10 4.77
CA LEU A 138 5.68 -7.41 5.46
C LEU A 138 6.73 -7.49 6.60
N LEU A 139 7.78 -6.66 6.54
CA LEU A 139 8.83 -6.62 7.57
C LEU A 139 8.38 -5.88 8.83
N HIS A 140 7.24 -5.20 8.77
CA HIS A 140 6.69 -4.45 9.89
C HIS A 140 5.72 -5.30 10.71
N ASN A 141 6.07 -5.53 11.97
CA ASN A 141 5.23 -6.29 12.91
C ASN A 141 4.04 -5.47 13.42
N ASP A 142 4.10 -4.14 13.31
CA ASP A 142 3.03 -3.22 13.69
C ASP A 142 1.90 -3.11 12.64
N LEU A 143 2.03 -3.78 11.49
CA LEU A 143 1.04 -3.74 10.41
C LEU A 143 0.18 -4.99 10.34
N CYS A 144 -1.02 -4.83 9.79
CA CYS A 144 -1.81 -5.96 9.34
C CYS A 144 -1.07 -6.65 8.17
N PRO A 145 -0.83 -7.97 8.22
CA PRO A 145 -0.13 -8.68 7.14
C PRO A 145 -0.93 -8.78 5.84
N ILE A 146 -2.21 -8.38 5.85
CA ILE A 146 -3.09 -8.47 4.68
C ILE A 146 -3.37 -7.10 4.08
N CYS A 147 -3.82 -6.13 4.87
CA CYS A 147 -4.19 -4.81 4.38
C CYS A 147 -3.21 -3.71 4.79
N HIS A 148 -2.13 -4.04 5.51
CA HIS A 148 -1.07 -3.10 5.92
C HIS A 148 -1.48 -1.91 6.81
N THR A 149 -2.72 -1.88 7.28
CA THR A 149 -3.20 -0.96 8.33
C THR A 149 -2.31 -1.04 9.57
N ALA A 150 -1.98 0.10 10.16
CA ALA A 150 -1.13 0.15 11.35
C ALA A 150 -1.90 -0.15 12.64
N HIS A 151 -1.17 -0.53 13.70
CA HIS A 151 -1.73 -0.68 15.04
C HIS A 151 -2.50 0.58 15.45
N GLY A 152 -3.71 0.40 15.97
CA GLY A 152 -4.61 1.49 16.38
C GLY A 152 -5.45 2.10 15.26
N GLU A 153 -5.24 1.71 14.00
CA GLU A 153 -6.05 2.16 12.87
C GLU A 153 -7.17 1.17 12.52
N LEU A 154 -8.19 1.64 11.79
CA LEU A 154 -9.22 0.76 11.24
C LEU A 154 -8.72 0.06 9.99
N HIS A 155 -9.04 -1.24 9.86
CA HIS A 155 -8.74 -2.00 8.65
C HIS A 155 -9.42 -1.41 7.41
N ASN A 156 -8.89 -1.73 6.23
CA ASN A 156 -9.68 -1.66 5.01
C ASN A 156 -10.88 -2.60 5.14
N PHE A 157 -12.06 -2.09 4.80
CA PHE A 157 -13.31 -2.81 4.99
C PHE A 157 -13.29 -4.14 4.22
N GLY A 158 -13.52 -5.24 4.93
CA GLY A 158 -13.48 -6.58 4.33
C GLY A 158 -12.12 -7.28 4.45
N CYS A 159 -11.14 -6.68 5.16
CA CYS A 159 -9.91 -7.38 5.51
C CYS A 159 -10.24 -8.68 6.30
N PRO A 160 -9.66 -9.84 5.95
CA PRO A 160 -9.88 -11.09 6.69
C PRO A 160 -9.48 -11.06 8.17
N VAL A 161 -8.57 -10.14 8.54
CA VAL A 161 -8.10 -9.94 9.93
C VAL A 161 -9.04 -9.01 10.71
N GLU A 162 -9.95 -8.29 10.04
CA GLU A 162 -10.86 -7.36 10.69
C GLU A 162 -11.78 -8.06 11.70
N ILE A 163 -11.81 -7.53 12.93
CA ILE A 163 -12.61 -8.08 14.02
C ILE A 163 -14.02 -7.48 14.02
N CYS A 164 -15.02 -8.36 14.11
CA CYS A 164 -16.43 -8.01 14.20
C CYS A 164 -16.75 -7.37 15.56
N PRO A 165 -17.24 -6.12 15.60
CA PRO A 165 -17.55 -5.42 16.86
C PRO A 165 -18.80 -5.95 17.59
N TRP A 166 -19.51 -6.92 17.00
CA TRP A 166 -20.70 -7.53 17.62
C TRP A 166 -20.41 -8.85 18.31
N CYS A 167 -19.46 -9.65 17.82
CA CYS A 167 -19.19 -10.98 18.36
C CYS A 167 -17.72 -11.26 18.66
N GLY A 168 -16.79 -10.37 18.30
CA GLY A 168 -15.35 -10.55 18.52
C GLY A 168 -14.66 -11.56 17.58
N GLY A 169 -15.40 -12.23 16.70
CA GLY A 169 -14.81 -13.08 15.65
C GLY A 169 -14.39 -12.28 14.40
N GLN A 170 -13.78 -12.93 13.42
CA GLN A 170 -13.43 -12.29 12.14
C GLN A 170 -14.70 -11.86 11.37
N LEU A 171 -14.74 -10.61 10.90
CA LEU A 171 -15.90 -10.00 10.24
C LEU A 171 -16.30 -10.76 8.96
N THR A 172 -15.31 -11.17 8.17
CA THR A 172 -15.48 -11.91 6.91
C THR A 172 -15.95 -13.36 7.12
N VAL A 173 -15.86 -13.88 8.35
CA VAL A 173 -16.26 -15.25 8.69
C VAL A 173 -17.59 -15.29 9.43
N CYS A 174 -17.85 -14.34 10.34
CA CYS A 174 -19.03 -14.38 11.21
C CYS A 174 -20.38 -14.07 10.52
N ASP A 175 -21.48 -14.65 11.02
CA ASP A 175 -22.83 -14.39 10.48
C ASP A 175 -23.41 -13.01 10.84
N CYS A 176 -22.75 -12.22 11.68
CA CYS A 176 -23.29 -10.94 12.14
C CYS A 176 -23.62 -10.00 10.99
N ARG A 177 -22.80 -9.99 9.93
CA ARG A 177 -23.04 -9.18 8.72
C ARG A 177 -24.40 -9.45 8.08
N PHE A 178 -24.80 -10.72 8.01
CA PHE A 178 -26.08 -11.17 7.46
C PHE A 178 -27.24 -10.84 8.40
N LYS A 179 -27.08 -11.15 9.70
CA LYS A 179 -28.11 -10.89 10.72
C LYS A 179 -28.43 -9.40 10.88
N LYS A 180 -27.42 -8.52 10.81
CA LYS A 180 -27.61 -7.06 10.97
C LYS A 180 -28.24 -6.39 9.75
N LEU A 181 -28.11 -7.01 8.58
CA LEU A 181 -28.73 -6.58 7.34
C LEU A 181 -30.05 -7.29 7.03
N ASN A 182 -30.42 -8.29 7.83
CA ASN A 182 -31.59 -9.15 7.59
C ASN A 182 -31.60 -9.74 6.15
N THR A 183 -30.44 -10.23 5.70
CA THR A 183 -30.23 -10.82 4.38
C THR A 183 -29.44 -12.13 4.50
N GLY A 184 -29.66 -13.07 3.57
CA GLY A 184 -28.90 -14.32 3.51
C GLY A 184 -27.58 -14.22 2.73
N GLN A 185 -27.38 -13.13 1.98
CA GLN A 185 -26.20 -12.93 1.12
C GLN A 185 -25.91 -11.44 0.87
N LEU A 186 -24.65 -11.13 0.58
CA LEU A 186 -24.16 -9.80 0.19
C LEU A 186 -23.74 -9.85 -1.28
N ASN A 187 -24.60 -9.36 -2.16
CA ASN A 187 -24.44 -9.43 -3.61
C ASN A 187 -24.78 -8.11 -4.31
N LYS A 188 -25.03 -7.05 -3.55
CA LYS A 188 -25.22 -5.69 -4.04
C LYS A 188 -24.34 -4.73 -3.25
N GLU A 189 -23.80 -3.74 -3.93
CA GLU A 189 -22.99 -2.67 -3.34
C GLU A 189 -23.74 -1.92 -2.23
N THR A 190 -25.03 -1.64 -2.45
CA THR A 190 -25.89 -1.01 -1.42
C THR A 190 -25.97 -1.81 -0.12
N GLN A 191 -25.80 -3.13 -0.13
CA GLN A 191 -25.74 -3.92 1.10
C GLN A 191 -24.41 -3.72 1.84
N LEU A 192 -23.31 -3.56 1.10
CA LEU A 192 -21.99 -3.30 1.66
C LEU A 192 -21.94 -1.91 2.31
N GLU A 193 -22.49 -0.90 1.65
CA GLU A 193 -22.63 0.46 2.20
C GLU A 193 -23.44 0.46 3.51
N ASN A 194 -24.61 -0.18 3.49
CA ASN A 194 -25.45 -0.33 4.69
C ASN A 194 -24.75 -1.10 5.82
N LEU A 195 -23.91 -2.08 5.49
CA LEU A 195 -23.12 -2.81 6.49
C LEU A 195 -22.06 -1.90 7.11
N LEU A 196 -21.34 -1.16 6.27
CA LEU A 196 -20.31 -0.22 6.69
C LEU A 196 -20.90 0.88 7.59
N GLU A 197 -22.08 1.42 7.26
CA GLU A 197 -22.78 2.39 8.10
C GLU A 197 -23.11 1.79 9.49
N LYS A 198 -23.65 0.57 9.54
CA LYS A 198 -23.97 -0.13 10.79
C LYS A 198 -22.73 -0.43 11.62
N LEU A 199 -21.61 -0.79 10.97
CA LEU A 199 -20.33 -1.01 11.63
C LEU A 199 -19.77 0.29 12.22
N ASN A 200 -19.76 1.38 11.44
CA ASN A 200 -19.33 2.69 11.90
C ASN A 200 -20.15 3.18 13.09
N LYS A 201 -21.49 3.01 13.03
CA LYS A 201 -22.38 3.35 14.14
C LYS A 201 -22.13 2.50 15.40
N LYS A 202 -21.77 1.23 15.25
CA LYS A 202 -21.41 0.37 16.37
C LYS A 202 -20.03 0.73 16.96
N GLY A 203 -19.15 1.31 16.14
CA GLY A 203 -17.73 1.46 16.39
C GLY A 203 -16.98 0.24 15.86
N ARG A 204 -16.24 0.42 14.76
CA ARG A 204 -15.33 -0.60 14.24
C ARG A 204 -14.16 -0.79 15.21
N VAL A 205 -13.65 -2.02 15.28
CA VAL A 205 -12.53 -2.37 16.18
C VAL A 205 -11.22 -1.99 15.48
N PRO A 206 -10.39 -1.13 16.10
CA PRO A 206 -9.04 -0.86 15.59
C PRO A 206 -8.16 -2.10 15.57
N PHE A 207 -7.21 -2.15 14.64
CA PHE A 207 -6.24 -3.22 14.55
C PHE A 207 -5.32 -3.23 15.77
N ASN A 208 -5.25 -4.36 16.47
CA ASN A 208 -4.26 -4.61 17.50
C ASN A 208 -3.24 -5.62 16.95
N ALA A 209 -2.02 -5.16 16.66
CA ALA A 209 -0.95 -6.01 16.13
C ALA A 209 -0.58 -7.19 17.04
N GLU A 210 -0.69 -7.06 18.36
CA GLU A 210 -0.34 -8.14 19.29
C GLU A 210 -1.42 -9.23 19.36
N GLU A 211 -2.69 -8.83 19.29
CA GLU A 211 -3.83 -9.73 19.51
C GLU A 211 -4.44 -10.26 18.20
N HIS A 212 -4.48 -9.43 17.15
CA HIS A 212 -5.20 -9.73 15.91
C HIS A 212 -4.30 -10.30 14.82
N ARG A 213 -2.97 -10.08 14.90
CA ARG A 213 -2.06 -10.63 13.89
C ARG A 213 -2.08 -12.15 13.99
N PRO A 214 -2.37 -12.87 12.89
CA PRO A 214 -2.37 -14.33 12.91
C PRO A 214 -1.00 -14.84 13.36
N GLY A 215 -0.97 -15.57 14.48
CA GLY A 215 0.23 -16.29 14.90
C GLY A 215 0.46 -17.45 13.94
N TYR A 216 1.42 -17.32 13.02
CA TYR A 216 1.98 -18.50 12.38
C TYR A 216 2.97 -19.13 13.37
N PRO A 217 2.83 -20.43 13.70
CA PRO A 217 3.95 -21.12 14.30
C PRO A 217 5.12 -21.02 13.30
N LEU A 218 6.19 -20.33 13.67
CA LEU A 218 7.42 -20.30 12.90
C LEU A 218 7.84 -21.75 12.67
N THR A 219 7.89 -22.18 11.41
CA THR A 219 8.46 -23.48 11.09
C THR A 219 9.99 -23.32 11.12
N PRO A 220 10.74 -24.39 11.44
CA PRO A 220 12.21 -24.34 11.39
C PRO A 220 12.80 -23.96 10.01
N GLU A 221 11.97 -23.98 8.96
CA GLU A 221 12.32 -23.57 7.60
C GLU A 221 12.28 -22.04 7.42
N ASP A 222 11.44 -21.34 8.19
CA ASP A 222 11.34 -19.87 8.20
C ASP A 222 12.50 -19.17 8.94
N LEU A 223 13.39 -19.96 9.58
CA LEU A 223 14.50 -19.49 10.40
C LEU A 223 15.89 -19.72 9.76
N LYS A 224 15.94 -20.13 8.49
CA LYS A 224 17.19 -20.34 7.72
C LYS A 224 17.44 -19.21 6.75
#